data_AF-A0A0S7ELF9-F1
#
_entry.id   AF-A0A0S7ELF9-F1
#
_cell.length_a   1.000
_cell.length_b   1.000
_cell.length_c   1.000
_cell.angle_alpha   90.00
_cell.angle_beta   90.00
_cell.angle_gamma   90.00
#
_symmetry.space_group_name_H-M   'P 1'
#
loop_
_entity.id
_entity.type
_entity.pdbx_description
1 polymer ?
#
loop_
_entity_poly.entity_id
_entity_poly.type
_entity_poly.pdbx_seq_one_letter_code
_entity_poly.pdbx_strand_id
1 'polypeptide(L)'
;LIPYLILLVLEGMPLLLMEFAIGQRLRKGSVGVWRTISPYLTGIGIASMLVSFLVALYYNTLIAWIIWYLLNSFQQPLPWAQCPLNENGTEFISECQRSSTVDYFFYRET
;
A
#
# COMPACT_ATOMS: atom_id res chain seq x y z
N LEU A 1 -10.95 -2.30 19.43
CA LEU A 1 -10.52 -3.71 19.48
C LEU A 1 -11.69 -4.68 19.54
N ILE A 2 -12.66 -4.50 20.46
CA ILE A 2 -13.82 -5.41 20.60
C ILE A 2 -14.58 -5.62 19.28
N PRO A 3 -14.98 -4.59 18.51
CA PRO A 3 -15.69 -4.80 17.24
C PRO A 3 -14.85 -5.53 16.19
N TYR A 4 -13.56 -5.23 16.15
CA TYR A 4 -12.60 -5.85 15.22
C TYR A 4 -12.50 -7.36 15.47
N LEU A 5 -12.37 -7.79 16.73
CA LEU A 5 -12.27 -9.21 17.07
C LEU A 5 -13.55 -9.98 16.73
N ILE A 6 -14.72 -9.38 16.97
CA ILE A 6 -16.01 -9.99 16.63
C ILE A 6 -16.12 -10.22 15.12
N LEU A 7 -15.86 -9.19 14.29
CA LEU A 7 -15.92 -9.32 12.84
C LEU A 7 -14.85 -10.27 12.29
N LEU A 8 -13.64 -10.26 12.88
CA LEU A 8 -12.56 -11.16 12.46
C LEU A 8 -12.94 -12.63 12.66
N VAL A 9 -13.54 -12.98 13.80
CA VAL A 9 -13.93 -14.38 14.10
C VAL A 9 -15.20 -14.80 13.35
N LEU A 10 -16.18 -13.90 13.20
CA LEU A 10 -17.47 -14.25 12.60
C LEU A 10 -17.51 -14.14 11.07
N GLU A 11 -16.72 -13.25 10.47
CA GLU A 11 -16.74 -13.00 9.02
C GLU A 11 -15.38 -13.36 8.39
N GLY A 12 -14.29 -12.84 8.96
CA GLY A 12 -12.93 -13.03 8.41
C GLY A 12 -12.49 -14.50 8.38
N MET A 13 -12.53 -15.19 9.52
CA MET A 13 -12.12 -16.60 9.62
C MET A 13 -12.98 -17.52 8.73
N PRO A 14 -14.33 -17.45 8.74
CA PRO A 14 -15.15 -18.31 7.89
C PRO A 14 -14.92 -18.08 6.40
N LEU A 15 -14.76 -16.82 5.95
CA LEU A 15 -14.47 -16.52 4.54
C LEU A 15 -13.10 -17.10 4.12
N LEU A 16 -12.05 -16.89 4.91
CA LEU A 16 -10.72 -17.40 4.61
C LEU A 16 -10.70 -18.93 4.51
N LEU A 17 -11.35 -19.61 5.45
CA LEU A 17 -11.45 -21.08 5.44
C LEU A 17 -12.24 -21.58 4.23
N MET A 18 -13.33 -20.91 3.87
CA MET A 18 -14.13 -21.23 2.69
C MET A 18 -13.30 -21.10 1.40
N GLU A 19 -12.58 -19.99 1.22
CA GLU A 19 -11.74 -19.76 0.04
C GLU A 19 -10.62 -20.80 -0.08
N PHE A 20 -9.94 -21.13 1.02
CA PHE A 20 -8.92 -22.18 1.02
C PHE A 20 -9.49 -23.56 0.69
N ALA A 21 -10.62 -23.94 1.30
CA ALA A 21 -11.25 -25.22 1.03
C ALA A 21 -11.69 -25.36 -0.44
N ILE A 22 -12.31 -24.31 -1.00
CA ILE A 22 -12.73 -24.28 -2.41
C ILE A 22 -11.52 -24.33 -3.35
N GLY A 23 -10.48 -23.53 -3.07
CA GLY A 23 -9.24 -23.49 -3.84
C GLY A 23 -8.54 -24.84 -3.89
N GLN A 24 -8.41 -25.51 -2.74
CA GLN A 24 -7.80 -26.85 -2.65
C GLN A 24 -8.64 -27.92 -3.36
N ARG A 25 -9.98 -27.86 -3.26
CA ARG A 25 -10.87 -28.84 -3.90
C ARG A 25 -10.92 -28.71 -5.42
N LEU A 26 -11.03 -27.49 -5.93
CA LEU A 26 -11.21 -27.25 -7.37
C LEU A 26 -9.89 -27.08 -8.14
N ARG A 27 -8.79 -26.75 -7.46
CA ARG A 27 -7.43 -26.59 -8.05
C ARG A 27 -7.40 -25.66 -9.27
N LYS A 28 -8.18 -24.58 -9.22
CA LYS A 28 -8.27 -23.55 -10.26
C LYS A 28 -8.00 -22.18 -9.66
N GLY A 29 -7.62 -21.21 -10.50
CA GLY A 29 -7.56 -19.80 -10.12
C GLY A 29 -8.96 -19.19 -9.90
N SER A 30 -9.01 -17.99 -9.32
CA SER A 30 -10.26 -17.31 -8.90
C SER A 30 -11.38 -17.34 -9.97
N VAL A 31 -11.10 -16.85 -11.19
CA VAL A 31 -12.08 -16.86 -12.30
C VAL A 31 -12.55 -18.29 -12.65
N GLY A 32 -11.62 -19.24 -12.64
CA GLY A 32 -11.92 -20.64 -12.96
C GLY A 32 -12.74 -21.35 -11.89
N VAL A 33 -12.53 -21.01 -10.61
CA VAL A 33 -13.33 -21.50 -9.47
C VAL A 33 -14.78 -21.06 -9.61
N TRP A 34 -15.02 -19.76 -9.74
CA TRP A 34 -16.38 -19.21 -9.81
C TRP A 34 -17.14 -19.69 -11.03
N ARG A 35 -16.48 -19.79 -12.19
CA ARG A 35 -17.07 -20.36 -13.41
C ARG A 35 -17.44 -21.84 -13.27
N THR A 36 -16.68 -22.61 -12.48
CA THR A 36 -16.97 -24.04 -12.24
C THR A 36 -18.15 -24.24 -11.29
N ILE A 37 -18.33 -23.32 -10.33
CA ILE A 37 -19.49 -23.35 -9.41
C ILE A 37 -20.77 -22.94 -10.15
N SER A 38 -20.74 -21.81 -10.87
CA SER A 38 -21.84 -21.38 -11.72
C SER A 38 -21.35 -20.41 -12.79
N PRO A 39 -21.75 -20.57 -14.06
CA PRO A 39 -21.32 -19.67 -15.14
C PRO A 39 -21.74 -18.21 -14.90
N TYR A 40 -22.86 -17.97 -14.20
CA TYR A 40 -23.34 -16.63 -13.86
C TYR A 40 -22.47 -15.92 -12.82
N LEU A 41 -21.71 -16.67 -11.99
CA LEU A 41 -20.85 -16.11 -10.94
C LEU A 41 -19.44 -15.75 -11.44
N THR A 42 -19.14 -15.95 -12.72
CA THR A 42 -17.83 -15.64 -13.32
C THR A 42 -17.41 -14.18 -13.07
N GLY A 43 -18.37 -13.26 -12.95
CA GLY A 43 -18.12 -11.85 -12.65
C GLY A 43 -17.35 -11.61 -11.35
N ILE A 44 -17.52 -12.46 -10.33
CA ILE A 44 -16.81 -12.34 -9.04
C ILE A 44 -15.30 -12.51 -9.24
N GLY A 45 -14.89 -13.50 -10.03
CA GLY A 45 -13.48 -13.72 -10.32
C GLY A 45 -12.86 -12.59 -11.12
N ILE A 46 -13.58 -12.04 -12.10
CA ILE A 46 -13.11 -10.89 -12.89
C ILE A 46 -12.99 -9.64 -12.01
N ALA A 47 -13.98 -9.39 -11.14
CA ALA A 47 -13.92 -8.30 -10.17
C ALA A 47 -12.72 -8.43 -9.23
N SER A 48 -12.44 -9.64 -8.71
CA SER A 48 -11.26 -9.88 -7.87
C SER A 48 -9.94 -9.59 -8.59
N MET A 49 -9.86 -9.89 -9.89
CA MET A 49 -8.68 -9.59 -10.72
C MET A 49 -8.49 -8.09 -10.90
N LEU A 50 -9.58 -7.36 -11.21
CA LEU A 50 -9.56 -5.90 -11.38
C LEU A 50 -9.18 -5.19 -10.08
N VAL A 51 -9.76 -5.60 -8.94
CA VAL A 51 -9.41 -5.05 -7.63
C VAL A 51 -7.93 -5.31 -7.32
N SER A 52 -7.44 -6.53 -7.55
CA SER A 52 -6.03 -6.86 -7.32
C SER A 52 -5.09 -6.01 -8.19
N PHE A 53 -5.47 -5.75 -9.44
CA PHE A 53 -4.72 -4.87 -10.34
C PHE A 53 -4.69 -3.42 -9.84
N LEU A 54 -5.85 -2.86 -9.48
CA LEU A 54 -5.93 -1.50 -8.95
C LEU A 54 -5.13 -1.33 -7.65
N VAL A 55 -5.22 -2.32 -6.76
CA VAL A 55 -4.45 -2.35 -5.51
C VAL A 55 -2.95 -2.40 -5.80
N ALA A 56 -2.52 -3.27 -6.71
CA ALA A 56 -1.12 -3.36 -7.11
C ALA A 56 -0.59 -2.03 -7.66
N LEU A 57 -1.37 -1.27 -8.44
CA LEU A 57 -0.92 0.02 -8.99
C LEU A 57 -0.51 1.01 -7.90
N TYR A 58 -1.38 1.31 -6.93
CA TYR A 58 -1.05 2.30 -5.90
C TYR A 58 -0.08 1.77 -4.85
N TYR A 59 -0.14 0.48 -4.51
CA TYR A 59 0.80 -0.10 -3.53
C TYR A 59 2.24 -0.10 -4.05
N ASN A 60 2.46 -0.33 -5.35
CA ASN A 60 3.81 -0.25 -5.91
C ASN A 60 4.38 1.17 -5.80
N THR A 61 3.56 2.22 -5.91
CA THR A 61 3.98 3.60 -5.67
C THR A 61 4.45 3.80 -4.22
N LEU A 62 3.70 3.28 -3.24
CA LEU A 62 4.11 3.33 -1.83
C LEU A 62 5.44 2.61 -1.59
N ILE A 63 5.61 1.42 -2.19
CA ILE A 63 6.87 0.66 -2.09
C ILE A 63 8.03 1.45 -2.70
N ALA A 64 7.82 2.12 -3.84
CA ALA A 64 8.83 2.96 -4.46
C ALA A 64 9.27 4.11 -3.53
N TRP A 65 8.33 4.78 -2.86
CA TRP A 65 8.66 5.80 -1.85
C TRP A 65 9.45 5.20 -0.69
N ILE A 66 9.03 4.06 -0.14
CA ILE A 66 9.76 3.39 0.96
C ILE A 66 11.19 3.05 0.55
N ILE A 67 11.40 2.52 -0.66
CA ILE A 67 12.73 2.20 -1.19
C ILE A 67 13.56 3.48 -1.36
N TRP A 68 12.97 4.56 -1.85
CA TRP A 68 13.66 5.85 -2.00
C TRP A 68 14.13 6.41 -0.64
N TYR A 69 13.29 6.34 0.39
CA TYR A 69 13.68 6.71 1.76
C TYR A 69 14.78 5.77 2.32
N LEU A 70 14.69 4.47 2.04
CA LEU A 70 15.70 3.50 2.47
C LEU A 70 17.07 3.78 1.84
N LEU A 71 17.12 4.04 0.53
CA LEU A 71 18.36 4.36 -0.18
C LEU A 71 18.98 5.67 0.33
N ASN A 72 18.15 6.68 0.64
CA ASN A 72 18.59 7.95 1.21
C ASN A 72 18.99 7.88 2.69
N SER A 73 18.79 6.75 3.36
CA SER A 73 19.16 6.58 4.77
C SER A 73 20.64 6.21 4.98
N PHE A 74 21.38 5.85 3.93
CA PHE A 74 22.79 5.47 4.01
C PHE A 74 23.78 6.65 3.96
N GLN A 75 23.37 7.82 4.47
CA GLN A 75 24.22 9.02 4.54
C GLN A 75 24.04 9.74 5.88
N GLN A 76 25.11 10.40 6.34
CA GLN A 76 25.13 11.24 7.54
C GLN A 76 25.68 12.62 7.16
N PRO A 77 24.93 13.73 7.37
CA PRO A 77 23.58 13.83 7.95
C PRO A 77 22.48 13.30 7.02
N LEU A 78 21.31 12.96 7.58
CA LEU A 78 20.15 12.54 6.78
C LEU A 78 19.58 13.75 6.01
N PRO A 79 19.06 13.56 4.79
CA PRO A 79 18.55 14.67 3.96
C PRO A 79 17.42 15.48 4.59
N TRP A 80 16.58 14.84 5.40
CA TRP A 80 15.45 15.46 6.11
C TRP A 80 15.80 15.92 7.53
N ALA A 81 17.07 15.91 7.92
CA ALA A 81 17.50 16.30 9.26
C ALA A 81 17.51 17.81 9.49
N GLN A 82 17.75 18.62 8.44
CA GLN A 82 17.94 20.07 8.53
C GLN A 82 17.30 20.79 7.33
N CYS A 83 16.90 22.05 7.52
CA CYS A 83 16.38 22.87 6.43
C CYS A 83 17.51 23.27 5.47
N PRO A 84 17.27 23.26 4.14
CA PRO A 84 18.23 23.82 3.20
C PRO A 84 18.30 25.35 3.29
N LEU A 85 19.46 25.89 2.92
CA LEU A 85 19.68 27.33 2.74
C LEU A 85 19.08 27.79 1.39
N ASN A 86 18.69 29.06 1.33
CA ASN A 86 18.28 29.73 0.09
C ASN A 86 19.44 29.82 -0.92
N GLU A 87 19.15 30.15 -2.17
CA GLU A 87 20.14 30.28 -3.27
C GLU A 87 21.32 31.20 -2.92
N ASN A 88 21.10 32.23 -2.10
CA ASN A 88 22.12 33.18 -1.65
C ASN A 88 22.99 32.67 -0.48
N GLY A 89 22.66 31.51 0.10
CA GLY A 89 23.40 30.88 1.21
C GLY A 89 23.30 31.60 2.57
N THR A 90 22.49 32.65 2.69
CA THR A 90 22.42 33.51 3.88
C THR A 90 21.33 33.13 4.88
N GLU A 91 20.22 32.57 4.41
CA GLU A 91 19.04 32.27 5.23
C GLU A 91 18.46 30.90 4.88
N PHE A 92 17.76 30.27 5.82
CA PHE A 92 17.00 29.05 5.55
C PHE A 92 15.76 29.33 4.72
N ILE A 93 15.32 28.35 3.95
CA ILE A 93 14.09 28.45 3.17
C ILE A 93 12.89 28.67 4.13
N SER A 94 12.19 29.79 3.92
CA SER A 94 11.07 30.20 4.78
C SER A 94 9.93 29.18 4.81
N GLU A 95 9.71 28.44 3.71
CA GLU A 95 8.74 27.33 3.64
C GLU A 95 9.10 26.19 4.60
N CYS A 96 10.38 25.82 4.69
CA CYS A 96 10.87 24.80 5.62
C CYS A 96 10.77 25.26 7.08
N GLN A 97 11.06 26.54 7.35
CA GLN A 97 10.97 27.10 8.70
C GLN A 97 9.54 27.21 9.24
N ARG A 98 8.54 27.42 8.37
CA ARG A 98 7.13 27.50 8.77
C ARG A 98 6.46 26.13 8.95
N SER A 99 7.01 25.08 8.35
CA SER A 99 6.51 23.71 8.42
C SER A 99 7.41 22.85 9.30
N SER A 100 8.01 21.79 8.74
CA SER A 100 9.03 20.95 9.39
C SER A 100 10.02 20.47 8.33
N THR A 101 11.22 20.07 8.74
CA THR A 101 12.26 19.57 7.81
C THR A 101 11.80 18.31 7.08
N VAL A 102 11.00 17.46 7.74
CA VAL A 102 10.46 16.22 7.17
C VAL A 102 9.32 16.49 6.20
N ASP A 103 8.42 17.42 6.51
CA ASP A 103 7.33 17.79 5.60
C ASP A 103 7.87 18.47 4.35
N TYR A 104 8.85 19.37 4.53
CA TYR A 104 9.51 20.02 3.40
C TYR A 104 10.14 18.99 2.45
N PHE A 105 10.88 18.02 3.00
CA PHE A 105 11.49 16.95 2.22
C PHE A 105 10.44 16.08 1.51
N PHE A 106 9.35 15.71 2.20
CA PHE A 106 8.28 14.92 1.60
C PHE A 106 7.60 15.63 0.42
N TYR A 107 7.33 16.93 0.54
CA TYR A 107 6.55 17.67 -0.47
C TYR A 107 7.38 18.32 -1.58
N ARG A 108 8.69 18.51 -1.40
CA ARG A 108 9.57 19.18 -2.39
C ARG A 108 10.58 18.25 -3.06
N GLU A 109 11.05 17.23 -2.35
CA GLU A 109 12.17 16.38 -2.79
C GLU A 109 11.76 14.94 -3.11
N THR A 110 10.57 14.50 -2.67
CA THR A 110 10.04 13.13 -2.90
C THR A 110 9.08 13.12 -4.08
#